data_AF-A0A6C0R9L8-F1
#
_entry.id   AF-A0A6C0R9L8-F1
#
_cell.length_a   1.000
_cell.length_b   1.000
_cell.length_c   1.000
_cell.angle_alpha   90.00
_cell.angle_beta   90.00
_cell.angle_gamma   90.00
#
_symmetry.space_group_name_H-M   'P 1'
#
loop_
_entity.id
_entity.type
_entity.pdbx_description
1 polymer ?
#
loop_
_entity_poly.entity_id
_entity_poly.type
_entity_poly.pdbx_seq_one_letter_code
_entity_poly.pdbx_strand_id
1 'polypeptide(L)'
;MIYSFAYAYADSHRDELSKLSSADEFENYMDKYNAFNEFVAYAKEKGVEKDAEGLKASGRVISTQIKAYVARNIMGEEGFYPIIKQIDKTLLRAIEVSQQNLMVENVVATDSVVGIN
;
A
#
# COMPACT_ATOMS: atom_id res chain seq x y z
N MET A 1 -10.14 6.59 -10.99
CA MET A 1 -11.05 6.80 -9.84
C MET A 1 -10.33 6.67 -8.51
N ILE A 2 -9.69 5.53 -8.21
CA ILE A 2 -8.97 5.31 -6.94
C ILE A 2 -7.90 6.38 -6.67
N TYR A 3 -7.01 6.62 -7.64
CA TYR A 3 -5.95 7.63 -7.47
C TYR A 3 -6.52 9.03 -7.19
N SER A 4 -7.54 9.46 -7.95
CA SER A 4 -8.19 10.75 -7.78
C SER A 4 -8.88 10.89 -6.42
N PHE A 5 -9.57 9.84 -5.97
CA PHE A 5 -10.17 9.80 -4.64
C PHE A 5 -9.09 9.87 -3.55
N ALA A 6 -8.04 9.05 -3.65
CA ALA A 6 -6.98 9.01 -2.66
C ALA A 6 -6.25 10.36 -2.55
N TYR A 7 -6.02 11.05 -3.67
CA TYR A 7 -5.49 12.41 -3.66
C TYR A 7 -6.41 13.38 -2.93
N ALA A 8 -7.70 13.42 -3.28
CA ALA A 8 -8.67 14.32 -2.66
C ALA A 8 -8.84 14.03 -1.16
N TYR A 9 -8.91 12.76 -0.77
CA TYR A 9 -9.01 12.32 0.61
C TYR A 9 -7.78 12.71 1.42
N ALA A 10 -6.59 12.49 0.86
CA ALA A 10 -5.33 12.87 1.50
C ALA A 10 -5.23 14.38 1.68
N ASP A 11 -5.71 15.15 0.71
CA ASP A 11 -5.71 16.62 0.79
C ASP A 11 -6.68 17.15 1.83
N SER A 12 -7.91 16.63 1.88
CA SER A 12 -8.94 17.09 2.83
C SER A 12 -8.68 16.65 4.28
N HIS A 13 -7.90 15.59 4.50
CA HIS A 13 -7.54 15.07 5.82
C HIS A 13 -6.05 15.26 6.15
N ARG A 14 -5.34 16.13 5.41
CA ARG A 14 -3.88 16.27 5.48
C ARG A 14 -3.36 16.51 6.89
N ASP A 15 -4.03 17.37 7.66
CA ASP A 15 -3.64 17.73 9.02
C ASP A 15 -3.70 16.55 10.00
N GLU A 16 -4.62 15.62 9.78
CA GLU A 16 -4.76 14.42 10.61
C GLU A 16 -3.80 13.32 10.16
N LEU A 17 -3.74 13.09 8.84
CA LEU A 17 -2.90 12.06 8.25
C LEU A 17 -1.40 12.36 8.41
N SER A 18 -1.00 13.63 8.41
CA SER A 18 0.42 14.01 8.61
C SER A 18 0.94 13.76 10.02
N LYS A 19 0.06 13.42 10.98
CA LYS A 19 0.44 13.03 12.35
C LYS A 19 0.78 11.55 12.45
N LEU A 20 0.40 10.75 11.45
CA LEU A 20 0.66 9.33 11.39
C LEU A 20 2.09 9.10 10.88
N SER A 21 2.81 8.20 11.53
CA SER A 21 4.24 7.98 11.33
C SER A 21 4.56 6.63 10.67
N SER A 22 3.56 5.77 10.43
CA SER A 22 3.76 4.45 9.83
C SER A 22 2.59 4.00 8.96
N ALA A 23 2.88 3.10 8.03
CA ALA A 23 1.86 2.47 7.19
C ALA A 23 0.75 1.79 8.02
N ASP A 24 1.11 1.13 9.12
CA ASP A 24 0.14 0.46 10.01
C ASP A 24 -0.80 1.47 10.69
N GLU A 25 -0.29 2.64 11.09
CA GLU A 25 -1.13 3.72 11.62
C GLU A 25 -2.10 4.27 10.57
N PHE A 26 -1.66 4.40 9.32
CA PHE A 26 -2.53 4.77 8.18
C PHE A 26 -3.64 3.75 7.95
N GLU A 27 -3.30 2.45 7.91
CA GLU A 27 -4.31 1.41 7.72
C GLU A 27 -5.36 1.43 8.82
N ASN A 28 -4.91 1.52 10.08
CA ASN A 28 -5.80 1.55 11.25
C ASN A 28 -6.69 2.81 11.27
N TYR A 29 -6.11 3.98 10.96
CA TYR A 29 -6.88 5.22 10.84
C TYR A 29 -7.96 5.08 9.75
N MET A 30 -7.56 4.67 8.55
CA MET A 30 -8.49 4.60 7.41
C MET A 30 -9.58 3.54 7.57
N ASP A 31 -9.30 2.43 8.28
CA ASP A 31 -10.32 1.44 8.65
C ASP A 31 -11.30 1.99 9.68
N LYS A 32 -10.80 2.71 10.69
CA LYS A 32 -11.64 3.34 11.71
C LYS A 32 -12.58 4.39 11.13
N TYR A 33 -12.09 5.22 10.22
CA TYR A 33 -12.88 6.28 9.56
C TYR A 33 -13.62 5.81 8.31
N ASN A 34 -13.47 4.53 7.94
CA ASN A 34 -14.23 3.87 6.89
C ASN A 34 -14.07 4.52 5.50
N ALA A 35 -12.84 4.87 5.15
CA ALA A 35 -12.49 5.51 3.88
C ALA A 35 -12.96 4.73 2.64
N PHE A 36 -13.13 3.41 2.76
CA PHE A 36 -13.70 2.57 1.70
C PHE A 36 -15.17 2.92 1.39
N ASN A 37 -15.99 3.17 2.41
CA ASN A 37 -17.38 3.55 2.19
C ASN A 37 -17.50 4.97 1.60
N GLU A 38 -16.61 5.87 1.99
CA GLU A 38 -16.49 7.19 1.34
C GLU A 38 -16.12 7.06 -0.14
N PHE A 39 -15.22 6.14 -0.48
CA PHE A 39 -14.92 5.85 -1.88
C PHE A 39 -16.13 5.31 -2.65
N VAL A 40 -16.93 4.44 -2.06
CA VAL A 40 -18.16 3.93 -2.69
C VAL A 40 -19.17 5.07 -2.92
N ALA A 41 -19.29 6.01 -1.98
CA ALA A 41 -20.11 7.20 -2.15
C ALA A 41 -19.58 8.10 -3.27
N TYR A 42 -18.27 8.36 -3.29
CA TYR A 42 -17.60 9.10 -4.35
C TYR A 42 -17.80 8.47 -5.73
N ALA A 43 -17.72 7.15 -5.83
CA ALA A 43 -17.95 6.42 -7.07
C ALA A 43 -19.39 6.62 -7.59
N LYS A 44 -20.37 6.58 -6.68
CA LYS A 44 -21.78 6.84 -6.99
C LYS A 44 -22.00 8.25 -7.53
N GLU A 45 -21.38 9.26 -6.92
CA GLU A 45 -21.45 10.65 -7.42
C GLU A 45 -20.84 10.82 -8.81
N LYS A 46 -19.91 9.94 -9.19
CA LYS A 46 -19.31 9.87 -10.52
C LYS A 46 -20.10 8.98 -11.50
N GLY A 47 -21.29 8.51 -11.11
CA GLY A 47 -22.18 7.71 -11.95
C GLY A 47 -21.88 6.21 -11.95
N VAL A 48 -21.04 5.72 -11.02
CA VAL A 48 -20.78 4.29 -10.85
C VAL A 48 -21.69 3.75 -9.74
N GLU A 49 -22.73 3.02 -10.13
CA GLU A 49 -23.65 2.40 -9.18
C GLU A 49 -22.97 1.31 -8.35
N LYS A 50 -23.51 1.10 -7.14
CA LYS A 50 -22.99 0.09 -6.21
C LYS A 50 -23.27 -1.32 -6.73
N ASP A 51 -22.22 -2.08 -7.04
CA ASP A 51 -22.28 -3.51 -7.33
C ASP A 51 -21.79 -4.31 -6.12
N ALA A 52 -22.73 -4.95 -5.41
CA ALA A 52 -22.41 -5.71 -4.20
C ALA A 52 -21.52 -6.94 -4.48
N GLU A 53 -21.73 -7.64 -5.58
CA GLU A 53 -20.93 -8.83 -5.94
C GLU A 53 -19.55 -8.41 -6.43
N GLY A 54 -19.45 -7.34 -7.22
CA GLY A 54 -18.18 -6.73 -7.62
C GLY A 54 -17.37 -6.26 -6.42
N LEU A 55 -18.00 -5.59 -5.43
CA LEU A 55 -17.35 -5.16 -4.20
C LEU A 55 -16.92 -6.35 -3.32
N LYS A 56 -17.68 -7.45 -3.31
CA LYS A 56 -17.28 -8.67 -2.61
C LYS A 56 -16.06 -9.32 -3.26
N ALA A 57 -15.99 -9.32 -4.59
CA ALA A 57 -14.88 -9.89 -5.35
C ALA A 57 -13.59 -9.03 -5.28
N SER A 58 -13.74 -7.70 -5.29
CA SER A 58 -12.61 -6.77 -5.47
C SER A 58 -12.37 -5.79 -4.32
N GLY A 59 -13.24 -5.77 -3.30
CA GLY A 59 -13.22 -4.79 -2.22
C GLY A 59 -11.90 -4.74 -1.46
N ARG A 60 -11.26 -5.90 -1.22
CA ARG A 60 -9.92 -5.94 -0.62
C ARG A 60 -8.88 -5.24 -1.49
N VAL A 61 -8.86 -5.52 -2.79
CA VAL A 61 -7.93 -4.91 -3.75
C VAL A 61 -8.13 -3.40 -3.80
N ILE A 62 -9.39 -2.96 -3.92
CA ILE A 62 -9.75 -1.54 -3.98
C ILE A 62 -9.33 -0.83 -2.68
N SER A 63 -9.68 -1.40 -1.51
CA SER A 63 -9.35 -0.85 -0.20
C SER A 63 -7.83 -0.72 -0.02
N THR A 64 -7.06 -1.78 -0.29
CA THR A 64 -5.59 -1.74 -0.20
C THR A 64 -4.99 -0.67 -1.14
N GLN A 65 -5.50 -0.53 -2.36
CA GLN A 65 -5.01 0.50 -3.28
C GLN A 65 -5.31 1.91 -2.77
N ILE A 66 -6.54 2.17 -2.28
CA ILE A 66 -6.91 3.47 -1.70
C ILE A 66 -5.96 3.82 -0.55
N LYS A 67 -5.77 2.90 0.40
CA LYS A 67 -4.87 3.10 1.54
C LYS A 67 -3.43 3.38 1.11
N ALA A 68 -2.90 2.57 0.19
CA ALA A 68 -1.55 2.75 -0.33
C ALA A 68 -1.38 4.13 -0.99
N TYR A 69 -2.32 4.56 -1.83
CA TYR A 69 -2.24 5.85 -2.50
C TYR A 69 -2.45 7.03 -1.55
N VAL A 70 -3.30 6.92 -0.51
CA VAL A 70 -3.42 7.96 0.52
C VAL A 70 -2.10 8.08 1.27
N ALA A 71 -1.54 6.98 1.74
CA ALA A 71 -0.23 6.96 2.41
C ALA A 71 0.87 7.54 1.51
N ARG A 72 0.86 7.23 0.20
CA ARG A 72 1.81 7.81 -0.77
C ARG A 72 1.73 9.33 -0.88
N ASN A 73 0.53 9.90 -0.81
CA ASN A 73 0.34 11.34 -0.89
C ASN A 73 0.81 12.11 0.36
N ILE A 74 1.05 11.40 1.47
CA ILE A 74 1.49 11.99 2.74
C ILE A 74 2.96 11.66 3.04
N MET A 75 3.34 10.39 2.91
CA MET A 75 4.67 9.86 3.28
C MET A 75 5.53 9.47 2.08
N GLY A 76 5.03 9.58 0.85
CA GLY A 76 5.72 9.09 -0.33
C GLY A 76 5.81 7.56 -0.37
N GLU A 77 6.87 7.05 -1.02
CA GLU A 77 7.00 5.60 -1.27
C GLU A 77 7.12 4.76 0.01
N GLU A 78 7.64 5.35 1.09
CA GLU A 78 7.76 4.69 2.39
C GLU A 78 6.39 4.32 3.00
N GLY A 79 5.36 5.14 2.76
CA GLY A 79 3.97 4.81 3.12
C GLY A 79 3.29 3.88 2.12
N PHE A 80 3.69 3.92 0.84
CA PHE A 80 3.04 3.18 -0.24
C PHE A 80 3.36 1.68 -0.20
N TYR A 81 4.65 1.34 -0.24
CA TYR A 81 5.11 -0.04 -0.44
C TYR A 81 4.69 -1.02 0.65
N PRO A 82 4.71 -0.67 1.95
CA PRO A 82 4.26 -1.57 3.01
C PRO A 82 2.78 -1.97 2.88
N ILE A 83 1.95 -1.13 2.27
CA ILE A 83 0.51 -1.39 2.10
C ILE A 83 0.27 -2.14 0.78
N ILE A 84 0.82 -1.66 -0.35
CA ILE A 84 0.50 -2.24 -1.67
C ILE A 84 0.98 -3.69 -1.83
N LYS A 85 2.05 -4.09 -1.11
CA LYS A 85 2.58 -5.46 -1.13
C LYS A 85 1.55 -6.51 -0.70
N GLN A 86 0.50 -6.12 0.03
CA GLN A 86 -0.56 -7.03 0.47
C GLN A 86 -1.40 -7.62 -0.68
N ILE A 87 -1.37 -7.00 -1.85
CA ILE A 87 -2.10 -7.44 -3.05
C ILE A 87 -1.21 -7.64 -4.27
N ASP A 88 -0.01 -7.04 -4.29
CA ASP A 88 0.91 -7.11 -5.43
C ASP A 88 1.87 -8.31 -5.29
N LYS A 89 1.46 -9.44 -5.85
CA LYS A 89 2.28 -10.68 -5.89
C LYS A 89 3.58 -10.51 -6.68
N THR A 90 3.61 -9.62 -7.67
CA THR A 90 4.81 -9.37 -8.47
C THR A 90 5.83 -8.58 -7.64
N LEU A 91 5.38 -7.55 -6.93
CA LEU A 91 6.21 -6.81 -5.98
C LEU A 91 6.75 -7.74 -4.88
N LEU A 92 5.90 -8.57 -4.29
CA LEU A 92 6.32 -9.59 -3.31
C LEU A 92 7.41 -10.49 -3.90
N ARG A 93 7.20 -10.98 -5.12
CA ARG A 93 8.17 -11.86 -5.78
C ARG A 93 9.49 -11.16 -6.09
N ALA A 94 9.46 -9.88 -6.49
CA ALA A 94 10.65 -9.10 -6.74
C ALA A 94 11.46 -8.86 -5.46
N ILE A 95 10.78 -8.59 -4.34
CA ILE A 95 11.40 -8.46 -3.01
C ILE A 95 12.05 -9.79 -2.60
N GLU A 96 11.34 -10.92 -2.73
CA GLU A 96 11.87 -12.25 -2.42
C GLU A 96 13.14 -12.56 -3.22
N VAL A 97 13.11 -12.37 -4.54
CA VAL A 97 14.26 -12.65 -5.42
C VAL A 97 15.44 -11.74 -5.08
N SER A 98 15.20 -10.46 -4.80
CA SER A 98 16.25 -9.51 -4.43
C SER A 98 16.93 -9.89 -3.11
N GLN A 99 16.15 -10.31 -2.11
CA GLN A 99 16.66 -10.80 -0.83
C GLN A 99 17.49 -12.08 -1.00
N GLN A 100 17.05 -13.02 -1.83
CA GLN A 100 17.80 -14.24 -2.14
C GLN A 100 19.16 -13.93 -2.78
N ASN A 101 19.20 -13.00 -3.74
CA ASN A 101 20.45 -12.60 -4.39
C ASN A 101 21.44 -11.97 -3.39
N LEU A 102 20.97 -11.07 -2.51
CA LEU A 102 21.80 -10.47 -1.46
C LEU A 102 22.35 -11.52 -0.47
N MET A 103 21.57 -12.55 -0.14
CA MET A 103 22.04 -13.66 0.70
C MET A 103 23.15 -14.46 0.01
N VAL A 104 23.01 -14.75 -1.29
CA VAL A 104 24.03 -15.46 -2.06
C VAL A 104 25.33 -14.64 -2.14
N GLU A 105 25.24 -13.34 -2.42
CA GLU A 105 26.41 -12.44 -2.45
C GLU A 105 27.15 -12.41 -1.10
N ASN A 106 26.42 -12.34 0.01
CA ASN A 106 27.02 -12.34 1.35
C ASN A 106 27.73 -13.66 1.68
N VAL A 107 27.15 -14.82 1.31
CA VAL A 107 27.78 -16.14 1.51
C VAL A 107 29.07 -16.26 0.70
N VAL A 108 29.04 -15.86 -0.57
CA VAL A 108 30.23 -15.87 -1.44
C VAL A 108 31.32 -14.94 -0.92
N ALA A 109 30.95 -13.77 -0.40
CA ALA A 109 31.88 -12.83 0.23
C ALA A 109 32.53 -13.43 1.49
N THR A 110 31.76 -14.11 2.35
CA THR A 110 32.31 -14.76 3.56
C THR A 110 33.23 -15.94 3.24
N ASP A 111 32.89 -16.78 2.26
CA ASP A 111 33.73 -17.92 1.87
C ASP A 111 35.06 -17.48 1.24
N SER A 112 35.05 -16.35 0.53
CA SER A 112 36.25 -15.73 -0.05
C SER A 112 37.21 -15.18 1.01
N VAL A 113 36.72 -14.80 2.19
CA VAL A 113 37.52 -14.22 3.29
C VAL A 113 38.06 -15.32 4.21
N VAL A 114 37.39 -16.46 4.33
CA VAL A 114 37.80 -17.57 5.21
C VAL A 114 38.81 -18.52 4.53
N GLY A 115 38.93 -18.52 3.20
CA GLY A 115 39.85 -19.36 2.43
C GLY A 115 41.32 -18.93 2.40
N ILE A 116 41.73 -17.93 3.18
CA ILE A 116 43.11 -17.44 3.31
C ILE A 116 43.59 -17.58 4.75
N ASN A 117 43.88 -18.81 5.19
CA ASN A 117 44.78 -19.11 6.31
C ASN A 117 45.30 -20.55 6.20
#